data_AF-A0A3A8Y834-F1
#
_entry.id   AF-A0A3A8Y834-F1
#
_cell.length_a   1.000
_cell.length_b   1.000
_cell.length_c   1.000
_cell.angle_alpha   90.00
_cell.angle_beta   90.00
_cell.angle_gamma   90.00
#
_symmetry.space_group_name_H-M   'P 1'
#
loop_
_entity.id
_entity.type
_entity.pdbx_description
1 polymer ?
#
loop_
_entity_poly.entity_id
_entity_poly.type
_entity_poly.pdbx_seq_one_letter_code
_entity_poly.pdbx_strand_id
1 'polypeptide(L)' 'MHMKMLEQILLRYLLDSKIKMEITGFDMDGFEKAVHEEGERRLEMIEYIAFTDDDIISDTEKIESIKQLFRRGFYSEG' A
#
# COMPACT_ATOMS: atom_id res chain seq x y z
N MET A 1 4.67 24.55 28.79
CA MET A 1 4.02 24.77 27.48
C MET A 1 4.97 25.52 26.54
N HIS A 2 6.09 24.89 26.14
CA HIS A 2 7.11 25.52 25.28
C HIS A 2 7.60 24.59 24.15
N MET A 3 7.57 23.25 24.33
CA MET A 3 7.97 22.29 23.29
C MET A 3 7.10 22.38 22.00
N LYS A 4 5.78 22.51 22.14
CA LYS A 4 4.85 22.56 21.00
C LYS A 4 5.09 23.74 20.05
N MET A 5 5.55 24.88 20.57
CA MET A 5 5.79 26.07 19.74
C MET A 5 7.08 25.92 18.92
N LEU A 6 8.12 25.34 19.54
CA LEU A 6 9.39 25.07 18.85
C LEU A 6 9.20 24.05 17.72
N GLU A 7 8.44 22.97 17.98
CA GLU A 7 8.09 21.95 16.98
C GLU A 7 7.34 22.54 15.79
N GLN A 8 6.36 23.42 16.03
CA GLN A 8 5.59 24.08 14.96
C GLN A 8 6.43 25.04 14.12
N ILE A 9 7.36 25.77 14.75
CA ILE A 9 8.27 26.69 14.06
C ILE A 9 9.27 25.89 13.20
N LEU A 10 9.83 24.80 13.72
CA LEU A 10 10.69 23.89 12.98
C LEU A 10 9.97 23.25 11.80
N LEU A 11 8.73 22.80 12.00
CA LEU A 11 7.94 22.17 10.93
C LEU A 11 7.66 23.16 9.78
N ARG A 12 7.28 24.40 10.10
CA ARG A 12 7.11 25.46 9.09
C ARG A 12 8.40 25.79 8.38
N TYR A 13 9.51 25.87 9.11
CA TYR A 13 10.81 26.15 8.52
C TYR A 13 11.27 25.04 7.58
N LEU A 14 11.02 23.78 7.93
CA LEU A 14 11.30 22.62 7.06
C LEU A 14 10.43 22.63 5.80
N LEU A 15 9.13 22.93 5.93
CA LEU A 15 8.18 23.01 4.81
C LEU A 15 8.46 24.17 3.85
N ASP A 16 8.87 25.33 4.37
CA ASP A 16 9.17 26.53 3.57
C ASP A 16 10.59 26.52 2.99
N SER A 17 11.48 25.68 3.51
CA SER A 17 12.85 25.60 3.03
C SER A 17 12.97 24.67 1.81
N LYS A 18 13.85 25.04 0.86
CA LYS A 18 14.34 24.10 -0.19
C LYS A 18 15.31 23.05 0.37
N ILE A 19 15.25 22.75 1.67
CA ILE A 19 16.04 21.67 2.26
C ILE A 19 15.48 20.39 1.68
N LYS A 20 16.30 19.72 0.87
CA LYS A 20 16.00 18.40 0.36
C LYS A 20 15.91 17.47 1.57
N MET A 21 14.68 17.17 1.98
CA MET A 21 14.42 16.24 3.06
C MET A 21 14.74 14.85 2.53
N GLU A 22 15.97 14.37 2.78
CA GLU A 22 16.32 12.98 2.53
C GLU A 22 15.68 12.15 3.63
N ILE A 23 14.69 11.33 3.25
CA ILE A 23 14.05 10.38 4.14
C ILE A 23 15.09 9.31 4.45
N THR A 24 15.86 9.51 5.52
CA THR A 24 16.98 8.67 5.94
C THR A 24 16.59 7.55 6.90
N GLY A 25 15.31 7.47 7.25
CA GLY A 25 14.75 6.48 8.20
C GLY A 25 13.65 5.60 7.62
N PHE A 26 13.44 5.62 6.30
CA PHE A 26 12.51 4.72 5.65
C PHE A 26 13.26 3.45 5.26
N ASP A 27 12.83 2.33 5.82
CA ASP A 27 13.36 1.01 5.48
C ASP A 27 12.91 0.63 4.06
N MET A 28 13.71 1.05 3.08
CA MET A 28 13.46 0.77 1.67
C MET A 28 13.49 -0.73 1.39
N ASP A 29 14.36 -1.48 2.06
CA ASP A 29 14.49 -2.92 1.88
C ASP A 29 13.25 -3.64 2.43
N GLY A 30 12.79 -3.26 3.63
CA GLY A 30 11.55 -3.75 4.21
C GLY A 30 10.31 -3.40 3.38
N PHE A 31 10.28 -2.18 2.83
CA PHE A 31 9.20 -1.77 1.91
C PHE A 31 9.22 -2.56 0.61
N GLU A 32 10.38 -2.72 -0.03
CA GLU A 32 10.53 -3.52 -1.25
C GLU A 32 10.05 -4.95 -1.03
N LYS A 33 10.48 -5.57 0.08
CA LYS A 33 10.04 -6.91 0.46
C LYS A 33 8.53 -6.99 0.66
N ALA A 34 7.93 -6.05 1.40
CA ALA A 34 6.49 -6.03 1.64
C ALA A 34 5.68 -5.85 0.34
N VAL A 35 6.17 -5.00 -0.57
CA VAL A 35 5.57 -4.79 -1.89
C VAL A 35 5.66 -6.05 -2.74
N HIS A 36 6.80 -6.74 -2.70
CA HIS A 36 7.00 -7.98 -3.44
C HIS A 36 6.08 -9.10 -2.93
N GLU A 37 6.05 -9.36 -1.63
CA GLU A 37 5.21 -10.40 -1.01
C GLU A 37 3.72 -10.15 -1.26
N GLU A 38 3.25 -8.91 -1.13
CA GLU A 38 1.85 -8.56 -1.44
C GLU A 38 1.56 -8.67 -2.94
N GLY A 39 2.54 -8.36 -3.79
CA GLY A 39 2.45 -8.53 -5.23
C GLY A 39 2.26 -10.00 -5.62
N GLU A 40 3.12 -10.88 -5.11
CA GLU A 40 3.01 -12.33 -5.33
C GLU A 40 1.65 -12.86 -4.84
N ARG A 41 1.27 -12.53 -3.60
CA ARG A 41 -0.01 -12.95 -3.02
C ARG A 41 -1.21 -12.54 -3.87
N ARG A 42 -1.19 -11.32 -4.43
CA ARG A 42 -2.28 -10.85 -5.30
C ARG A 42 -2.32 -11.60 -6.63
N LEU A 43 -1.16 -11.92 -7.20
CA LEU A 43 -1.10 -12.71 -8.43
C LEU A 43 -1.65 -14.11 -8.20
N GLU A 44 -1.32 -14.76 -7.09
CA GLU A 44 -1.90 -16.05 -6.71
C GLU A 44 -3.42 -15.99 -6.57
N MET A 45 -3.96 -14.93 -5.94
CA MET A 45 -5.41 -14.73 -5.83
C MET A 45 -6.07 -14.53 -7.21
N ILE A 46 -5.44 -13.78 -8.10
CA ILE A 46 -5.94 -13.57 -9.46
C ILE A 46 -5.92 -14.88 -10.24
N GLU A 47 -4.84 -15.64 -10.15
CA GLU A 47 -4.71 -16.95 -10.79
C GLU A 47 -5.83 -17.89 -10.33
N TYR A 48 -6.05 -17.98 -9.02
CA TYR A 48 -7.14 -18.78 -8.46
C TYR A 48 -8.51 -18.38 -9.04
N ILE A 49 -8.83 -17.08 -9.10
CA ILE A 49 -10.11 -16.61 -9.65
C ILE A 49 -10.21 -16.91 -11.15
N ALA A 50 -9.14 -16.65 -11.92
CA ALA A 50 -9.14 -16.82 -13.36
C ALA A 50 -9.36 -18.29 -13.78
N PHE A 51 -8.75 -19.21 -13.05
CA PHE A 51 -8.81 -20.66 -13.33
C PHE A 51 -9.91 -21.40 -12.55
N THR A 52 -10.73 -20.71 -11.75
CA THR A 52 -11.93 -21.33 -11.17
C THR A 52 -12.88 -21.75 -12.31
N ASP A 53 -13.50 -22.93 -12.19
CA ASP A 53 -14.39 -23.49 -13.21
C ASP A 53 -15.54 -22.52 -13.58
N ASP A 54 -15.87 -22.43 -14.86
CA ASP A 54 -16.96 -21.61 -15.39
C ASP A 54 -18.34 -22.11 -14.91
N ASP A 55 -18.44 -23.38 -14.53
CA ASP A 55 -19.62 -23.96 -13.88
C ASP A 55 -19.80 -23.46 -12.43
N ILE A 56 -18.76 -22.89 -11.81
CA ILE A 56 -18.77 -22.36 -10.45
C ILE A 56 -18.96 -20.84 -10.45
N ILE A 57 -18.26 -20.12 -11.33
CA ILE A 57 -18.28 -18.67 -11.40
C ILE A 57 -18.18 -18.19 -12.85
N SER A 58 -19.07 -17.29 -13.26
CA SER A 58 -19.05 -16.75 -14.62
C SER A 58 -17.88 -15.78 -14.84
N ASP A 59 -17.47 -15.60 -16.09
CA ASP A 59 -16.43 -14.62 -16.46
C ASP A 59 -16.70 -13.21 -15.93
N THR A 60 -17.98 -12.80 -15.92
CA THR A 60 -18.38 -11.49 -15.40
C THR A 60 -18.10 -11.39 -13.90
N GLU A 61 -18.40 -12.45 -13.15
CA GLU A 61 -18.15 -12.53 -11.71
C GLU A 61 -16.65 -12.68 -11.39
N LYS A 62 -15.88 -13.38 -12.22
CA LYS A 62 -14.41 -13.43 -12.14
C LYS A 62 -13.81 -12.02 -12.25
N ILE A 63 -14.24 -11.26 -13.27
CA ILE A 63 -13.78 -9.88 -13.50
C ILE A 63 -14.12 -8.98 -12.31
N GLU A 64 -15.34 -9.05 -11.79
CA GLU A 64 -15.73 -8.24 -10.63
C GLU A 64 -14.98 -8.64 -9.35
N SER A 65 -14.72 -9.92 -9.14
CA SER A 65 -13.93 -10.42 -8.01
C SER A 65 -12.48 -9.91 -8.07
N ILE A 66 -11.85 -9.95 -9.25
CA ILE A 66 -10.51 -9.40 -9.45
C ILE A 66 -10.50 -7.89 -9.16
N LYS A 67 -11.47 -7.12 -9.67
CA LYS A 67 -11.57 -5.68 -9.37
C LYS A 67 -11.72 -5.40 -7.87
N GLN A 68 -12.42 -6.26 -7.13
CA GLN A 68 -12.58 -6.11 -5.68
C GLN A 68 -11.27 -6.29 -4.91
N LEU A 69 -10.35 -7.15 -5.38
CA LEU A 69 -9.00 -7.31 -4.78
C LEU A 69 -8.22 -5.99 -4.74
N PHE A 70 -8.43 -5.11 -5.71
CA PHE A 70 -7.76 -3.81 -5.77
C PHE A 70 -8.53 -2.68 -5.06
N ARG A 71 -9.78 -2.93 -4.67
CA ARG A 71 -10.61 -1.96 -3.91
C ARG A 71 -10.50 -2.12 -2.41
N ARG A 72 -10.18 -3.31 -1.90
CA ARG A 72 -9.79 -3.49 -0.50
C ARG A 72 -8.41 -2.86 -0.31
N GLY A 73 -8.39 -1.66 0.26
CA GLY A 73 -7.16 -0.96 0.64
C GLY A 73 -6.34 -1.73 1.68
N PHE A 74 -5.09 -1.29 1.89
CA PHE A 74 -4.07 -1.84 2.80
C PHE A 74 -4.50 -1.86 4.29
N TYR A 75 -5.54 -2.59 4.63
CA TYR A 75 -5.93 -2.87 6.01
C TYR A 75 -5.73 -4.37 6.26
N SER A 76 -4.51 -4.71 6.66
CA SER A 76 -4.30 -5.85 7.55
C SER A 76 -4.75 -5.41 8.94
N GLU A 77 -5.91 -5.87 9.41
CA GLU A 77 -6.08 -6.08 10.84
C GLU A 77 -5.06 -7.14 11.26
N GLY A 78 -4.12 -6.75 12.12
CA GLY A 78 -3.05 -7.57 12.66
C GLY A 78 -2.20 -6.76 13.62
#